data_AF-A0AAU9CRG9-F1
#
_entry.id   AF-A0AAU9CRG9-F1
#
_cell.length_a   1.000
_cell.length_b   1.000
_cell.length_c   1.000
_cell.angle_alpha   90.00
_cell.angle_beta   90.00
_cell.angle_gamma   90.00
#
_symmetry.space_group_name_H-M   'P 1'
#
loop_
_entity.id
_entity.type
_entity.pdbx_description
1 polymer ?
#
loop_
_entity_poly.entity_id
_entity_poly.type
_entity_poly.pdbx_seq_one_letter_code
_entity_poly.pdbx_strand_id
1 'polypeptide(L)' 'MWVIGWPQGEYLARAKTEETLVSARVDLARTEKTRRIWPYLRDRRIDAYEGLARRWLDD' A
#
# COMPACT_ATOMS: atom_id res chain seq x y z
N MET A 1 -8.81 -12.62 10.22
CA MET A 1 -8.76 -11.23 10.75
C MET A 1 -8.28 -10.32 9.64
N TRP A 2 -9.16 -9.47 9.11
CA TRP A 2 -8.88 -8.59 7.98
C TRP A 2 -8.75 -7.14 8.44
N VAL A 3 -7.93 -6.37 7.74
CA VAL A 3 -7.65 -4.97 8.11
C VAL A 3 -7.71 -4.10 6.86
N ILE A 4 -8.37 -2.96 6.99
CA ILE A 4 -8.30 -1.87 6.01
C ILE A 4 -7.21 -0.92 6.50
N GLY A 5 -6.24 -0.59 5.65
CA GLY A 5 -5.10 0.26 6.00
C GLY A 5 -4.95 1.46 5.07
N TRP A 6 -4.32 2.52 5.57
CA TRP A 6 -3.91 3.68 4.77
C TRP A 6 -2.49 3.49 4.19
N PRO A 7 -2.12 4.24 3.12
CA PRO A 7 -0.78 4.24 2.53
C PRO A 7 0.35 4.60 3.49
N GLN A 8 0.04 5.22 4.63
CA GLN A 8 1.02 5.56 5.68
C GLN A 8 1.21 4.43 6.72
N GLY A 9 0.50 3.30 6.58
CA GLY A 9 0.52 2.20 7.54
C GLY A 9 -0.48 2.34 8.69
N GLU A 10 -1.33 3.36 8.68
CA GLU A 10 -2.40 3.53 9.68
C GLU A 10 -3.54 2.53 9.46
N TYR A 11 -4.11 2.01 10.55
CA TYR A 11 -5.28 1.12 10.48
C TYR A 11 -6.58 1.93 10.42
N LEU A 12 -7.39 1.68 9.39
CA LEU A 12 -8.70 2.31 9.21
C LEU A 12 -9.82 1.54 9.90
N ALA A 13 -9.80 0.22 9.74
CA ALA A 13 -10.79 -0.66 10.34
C ALA A 13 -10.23 -2.08 10.42
N ARG A 14 -10.62 -2.81 11.46
CA ARG A 14 -10.19 -4.20 11.69
C ARG A 14 -11.41 -5.06 11.94
N ALA A 15 -11.55 -6.12 11.15
CA ALA A 15 -12.57 -7.13 11.35
C ALA A 15 -12.19 -8.05 12.53
N LYS A 16 -13.16 -8.39 13.37
CA LYS A 16 -13.03 -9.46 14.37
C LYS A 16 -13.17 -10.83 13.69
N THR A 17 -13.08 -11.90 14.48
CA THR A 17 -13.15 -13.30 13.99
C THR A 17 -14.57 -13.72 13.62
N GLU A 18 -15.57 -13.01 14.13
CA GLU A 18 -17.00 -13.24 13.86
C GLU A 18 -17.46 -12.57 12.57
N GLU A 19 -18.60 -13.00 12.03
CA GLU A 19 -19.20 -12.38 10.86
C GLU A 19 -19.55 -10.92 11.16
N THR A 20 -18.86 -9.97 10.53
CA THR A 20 -19.00 -8.55 10.79
C THR A 20 -18.78 -7.76 9.51
N LEU A 21 -19.73 -6.88 9.17
CA LEU A 21 -19.56 -5.93 8.08
C LEU A 21 -18.58 -4.83 8.50
N VAL A 22 -17.44 -4.74 7.81
CA VAL A 22 -16.44 -3.69 8.04
C VAL A 22 -16.46 -2.72 6.88
N SER A 23 -16.80 -1.46 7.16
CA SER A 23 -16.75 -0.36 6.20
C SER A 23 -15.79 0.72 6.68
N ALA A 24 -15.07 1.35 5.75
CA ALA A 24 -14.19 2.46 6.03
C ALA A 24 -14.35 3.54 4.96
N ARG A 25 -14.33 4.80 5.39
CA ARG A 25 -14.37 5.94 4.48
C ARG A 25 -12.94 6.26 4.02
N VAL A 26 -12.69 6.11 2.73
CA VAL A 26 -11.39 6.42 2.12
C VAL A 26 -11.48 7.77 1.42
N ASP A 27 -10.78 8.76 1.96
CA ASP A 27 -10.51 10.04 1.32
C ASP A 27 -9.27 9.97 0.40
N LEU A 28 -9.51 10.02 -0.91
CA LEU A 28 -8.47 9.97 -1.93
C LEU A 28 -7.59 11.23 -1.94
N ALA A 29 -8.09 12.38 -1.49
CA ALA A 29 -7.33 13.64 -1.47
C ALA A 29 -6.15 13.59 -0.50
N ARG A 30 -6.25 12.82 0.60
CA ARG A 30 -5.13 12.59 1.53
C ARG A 30 -3.95 11.90 0.86
N THR A 31 -4.20 11.06 -0.14
CA THR A 31 -3.15 10.32 -0.87
C THR A 31 -2.21 11.27 -1.61
N GLU A 32 -2.73 12.34 -2.20
CA GLU A 32 -1.93 13.35 -2.90
C GLU A 32 -0.99 14.09 -1.94
N LYS A 33 -1.48 14.44 -0.75
CA LYS A 33 -0.65 15.08 0.28
C LYS A 33 0.49 14.17 0.73
N THR A 34 0.21 12.88 0.96
CA THR A 34 1.24 11.90 1.34
C THR A 34 2.29 11.70 0.24
N ARG A 35 1.87 11.63 -1.04
CA ARG A 35 2.80 11.50 -2.18
C ARG A 35 3.69 12.72 -2.37
N ARG A 36 3.23 13.92 -1.99
CA ARG A 36 4.06 15.14 -1.98
C ARG A 36 5.09 15.15 -0.86
N ILE A 37 4.70 14.72 0.34
CA ILE A 37 5.58 14.66 1.52
C ILE A 37 6.65 13.57 1.34
N TRP A 38 6.25 12.40 0.85
CA TRP A 38 7.14 11.28 0.56
C TRP A 38 6.97 10.87 -0.91
N PRO A 39 7.79 11.42 -1.82
CA PRO A 39 7.71 11.15 -3.25
C PRO A 39 8.40 9.84 -3.62
N TYR A 40 8.11 8.74 -2.90
CA TYR A 40 8.72 7.44 -3.15
C TYR A 40 8.52 6.98 -4.60
N LEU A 41 7.40 7.34 -5.25
CA LEU A 41 7.18 7.02 -6.67
C LEU A 41 8.18 7.69 -7.61
N ARG A 42 8.64 8.90 -7.29
CA ARG A 42 9.61 9.67 -8.09
C ARG A 42 11.02 9.12 -7.93
N ASP A 43 11.37 8.73 -6.70
CA ASP A 43 12.73 8.37 -6.34
C ASP A 43 13.04 6.88 -6.57
N ARG A 44 12.11 6.11 -7.18
CA ARG A 44 12.31 4.70 -7.52
C ARG A 44 13.34 4.52 -8.63
N ARG A 45 14.36 3.70 -8.37
CA ARG A 45 15.32 3.18 -9.36
C ARG A 45 14.70 2.05 -10.17
N ILE A 46 13.76 2.41 -11.05
CA ILE A 46 13.04 1.46 -11.90
C ILE A 46 13.95 0.72 -12.88
N ASP A 47 15.09 1.32 -13.22
CA ASP A 47 16.16 0.76 -14.05
C ASP A 47 16.78 -0.50 -13.42
N ALA A 48 16.80 -0.59 -12.08
CA ALA A 48 17.32 -1.73 -11.35
C ALA A 48 16.27 -2.81 -11.05
N TYR A 49 15.05 -2.69 -11.58
CA TYR A 49 13.95 -3.63 -11.30
C TYR A 49 13.83 -4.78 -12.30
N GLU A 50 14.76 -4.86 -13.24
CA GLU A 50 14.79 -5.96 -14.18
C GLU A 50 14.87 -7.29 -13.42
N GLY A 51 13.93 -8.20 -13.73
CA GLY A 51 13.91 -9.51 -13.12
C GLY A 51 13.23 -9.63 -11.76
N LEU A 52 12.68 -8.56 -11.17
CA LEU A 52 11.88 -8.67 -9.92
C LEU A 52 10.63 -9.56 -10.08
N ALA A 53 10.12 -9.70 -11.30
CA ALA A 53 9.00 -10.59 -11.62
C ALA A 53 9.45 -12.04 -11.92
N ARG A 54 10.75 -12.30 -12.06
CA ARG A 54 11.28 -13.65 -12.29
C ARG A 54 11.44 -14.35 -10.94
N ARG A 55 11.13 -15.65 -10.91
CA ARG A 55 11.31 -16.48 -9.71
C ARG A 55 12.79 -16.74 -9.39
N TRP A 56 13.63 -16.74 -10.42
CA TRP A 56 15.07 -16.90 -10.32
C TRP A 56 15.76 -16.10 -11.43
N LEU A 57 16.94 -15.57 -11.13
CA LEU A 57 17.83 -14.91 -12.08
C LEU A 57 19.05 -15.83 -12.22
N ASP A 58 19.05 -16.67 -13.25
CA ASP A 58 20.27 -17.34 -13.72
C ASP A 58 20.76 -16.60 -14.96
N ASP A 59 22.09 -16.59 -15.13
CA ASP A 59 22.83 -15.94 -16.21
C ASP A 59 22.46 -16.45 -17.62
#